data_AF-A0A2I0KW76-F1
#
_entry.id   AF-A0A2I0KW76-F1
#
_cell.length_a   1.000
_cell.length_b   1.000
_cell.length_c   1.000
_cell.angle_alpha   90.00
_cell.angle_beta   90.00
_cell.angle_gamma   90.00
#
_symmetry.space_group_name_H-M   'P 1'
#
loop_
_entity.id
_entity.type
_entity.pdbx_description
1 polymer ?
#
loop_
_entity_poly.entity_id
_entity_poly.type
_entity_poly.pdbx_seq_one_letter_code
_entity_poly.pdbx_strand_id
1 'polypeptide(L)'
;MGVRLRGPTAISVACFAIFGGLFVPVMSTGFNYKDALTKSLIFLEAQRSGKLPPNHRLSWRGDSALEDGKLANVDLVGGYYDAGDNVKYGLPMAFTVTTLSWAAIFYHRELQVAGELRNVQAAIKWGTDYFLKASSKKNRLYVQ
;
A
#
# COMPACT_ATOMS: atom_id res chain seq x y z
N MET A 1 55.68 56.54 10.79
CA MET A 1 56.07 55.84 9.54
C MET A 1 55.55 54.42 9.63
N GLY A 2 54.56 54.08 8.79
CA GLY A 2 53.83 52.83 8.88
C GLY A 2 54.50 51.69 8.11
N VAL A 3 54.52 50.50 8.71
CA VAL A 3 54.70 49.24 7.99
C VAL A 3 53.36 48.51 8.05
N ARG A 4 52.74 48.39 6.87
CA ARG A 4 51.40 47.84 6.65
C ARG A 4 51.51 46.31 6.61
N LEU A 5 51.19 45.62 7.69
CA LEU A 5 51.06 44.16 7.72
C LEU A 5 49.82 43.75 6.89
N ARG A 6 50.03 43.39 5.62
CA ARG A 6 49.02 42.75 4.78
C ARG A 6 49.05 41.23 5.02
N GLY A 7 48.16 40.79 5.92
CA GLY A 7 47.28 39.63 5.70
C GLY A 7 47.81 38.21 6.00
N PRO A 8 47.41 37.62 7.14
CA PRO A 8 47.09 36.19 7.21
C PRO A 8 45.60 35.93 6.88
N THR A 9 44.76 36.97 6.81
CA THR A 9 43.33 36.85 6.49
C THR A 9 43.04 36.41 5.05
N ALA A 10 43.96 36.61 4.11
CA ALA A 10 43.79 36.20 2.72
C ALA A 10 43.94 34.67 2.51
N ILE A 11 44.68 33.98 3.37
CA ILE A 11 44.95 32.54 3.22
C ILE A 11 43.79 31.69 3.78
N SER A 12 43.13 32.14 4.84
CA SER A 12 41.98 31.41 5.42
C SER A 12 40.73 31.45 4.53
N VAL A 13 40.53 32.52 3.74
CA VAL A 13 39.40 32.65 2.81
C VAL A 13 39.60 31.76 1.57
N ALA A 14 40.85 31.55 1.14
CA ALA A 14 41.16 30.69 0.00
C ALA A 14 40.87 29.21 0.28
N CYS A 15 41.09 28.72 1.51
CA CYS A 15 40.78 27.33 1.87
C CYS A 15 39.28 27.03 1.89
N PHE A 16 38.43 28.00 2.28
CA PHE A 16 36.98 27.86 2.20
C PHE A 16 36.44 27.91 0.77
N ALA A 17 37.11 28.64 -0.14
CA ALA A 17 36.72 28.68 -1.55
C ALA A 17 37.13 27.41 -2.32
N ILE A 18 38.22 26.74 -1.90
CA ILE A 18 38.71 25.50 -2.54
C ILE A 18 37.99 24.25 -1.99
N PHE A 19 37.55 24.25 -0.71
CA PHE A 19 36.81 23.12 -0.12
C PHE A 19 35.30 23.33 0.02
N GLY A 20 34.77 24.54 -0.15
CA GLY A 20 33.33 24.83 -0.05
C GLY A 20 32.52 24.53 -1.32
N GLY A 21 33.18 24.30 -2.45
CA GLY A 21 32.55 24.09 -3.76
C GLY A 21 32.15 22.65 -4.09
N LEU A 22 32.36 21.69 -3.18
CA LEU A 22 32.15 20.25 -3.44
C LEU A 22 31.19 19.56 -2.46
N PHE A 23 30.39 20.32 -1.71
CA PHE A 23 29.13 19.77 -1.20
C PHE A 23 28.08 19.90 -2.28
N VAL A 24 28.15 19.02 -3.30
CA VAL A 24 26.94 18.65 -4.02
C VAL A 24 26.13 17.84 -3.00
N PRO A 25 25.00 18.34 -2.47
CA PRO A 25 24.12 17.44 -1.75
C PRO A 25 23.74 16.36 -2.77
N VAL A 26 24.19 15.12 -2.52
CA VAL A 26 23.57 13.96 -3.15
C VAL A 26 22.13 14.00 -2.65
N MET A 27 21.24 14.64 -3.41
CA MET A 27 19.82 14.43 -3.24
C MET A 27 19.64 12.94 -3.45
N SER A 28 19.28 12.24 -2.38
CA SER A 28 18.78 10.88 -2.51
C SER A 28 17.61 10.95 -3.47
N THR A 29 17.83 10.57 -4.73
CA THR A 29 16.79 10.35 -5.74
C THR A 29 16.04 9.05 -5.43
N GLY A 30 15.88 8.73 -4.14
CA GLY A 30 15.25 7.52 -3.66
C GLY A 30 13.75 7.59 -3.87
N PHE A 31 13.16 6.48 -4.27
CA PHE A 31 11.71 6.38 -4.37
C PHE A 31 11.07 6.49 -2.99
N ASN A 32 9.93 7.18 -2.91
CA ASN A 32 9.13 7.21 -1.69
C ASN A 32 8.35 5.90 -1.54
N TYR A 33 9.01 4.87 -0.99
CA TYR A 33 8.41 3.54 -0.81
C TYR A 33 7.23 3.53 0.16
N LYS A 34 7.17 4.47 1.10
CA LYS A 34 6.00 4.63 1.98
C LYS A 34 4.77 5.04 1.16
N ASP A 35 4.91 6.07 0.34
CA ASP A 35 3.83 6.52 -0.56
C ASP A 35 3.43 5.42 -1.56
N ALA A 36 4.40 4.70 -2.12
CA ALA A 36 4.13 3.55 -2.99
C ALA A 36 3.32 2.46 -2.26
N LEU A 37 3.73 2.06 -1.06
CA LEU A 37 3.02 1.07 -0.24
C LEU A 37 1.58 1.52 0.08
N THR A 38 1.40 2.78 0.51
CA THR A 38 0.07 3.34 0.79
C THR A 38 -0.83 3.24 -0.45
N LYS A 39 -0.32 3.62 -1.63
CA LYS A 39 -1.07 3.57 -2.89
C LYS A 39 -1.37 2.15 -3.34
N SER A 40 -0.47 1.18 -3.13
CA SER A 40 -0.73 -0.23 -3.40
C SER A 40 -1.89 -0.79 -2.57
N LEU A 41 -2.05 -0.33 -1.32
CA LEU A 41 -3.17 -0.73 -0.48
C LEU A 41 -4.48 -0.03 -0.88
N ILE A 42 -4.40 1.23 -1.31
CA ILE A 42 -5.54 1.95 -1.89
C ILE A 42 -6.01 1.26 -3.18
N PHE A 43 -5.11 0.73 -4.00
CA PHE A 43 -5.47 -0.09 -5.17
C PHE A 43 -6.34 -1.28 -4.76
N LEU A 44 -5.98 -2.02 -3.70
CA LEU A 44 -6.83 -3.11 -3.22
C LEU A 44 -8.19 -2.61 -2.72
N GLU A 45 -8.25 -1.48 -2.02
CA GLU A 45 -9.55 -0.89 -1.64
C GLU A 45 -10.42 -0.55 -2.86
N ALA A 46 -9.80 -0.07 -3.93
CA ALA A 46 -10.46 0.22 -5.20
C ALA A 46 -11.04 -1.03 -5.87
N GLN A 47 -10.59 -2.23 -5.52
CA GLN A 47 -11.10 -3.49 -6.06
C GLN A 47 -12.22 -4.12 -5.21
N ARG A 48 -12.55 -3.58 -4.02
CA ARG A 48 -13.56 -4.20 -3.13
C ARG A 48 -14.94 -4.30 -3.80
N SER A 49 -15.51 -5.49 -3.91
CA SER A 49 -16.91 -5.72 -4.29
C SER A 49 -17.80 -5.82 -3.04
N GLY A 50 -19.10 -5.55 -3.15
CA GLY A 50 -20.06 -5.65 -2.05
C GLY A 50 -20.40 -4.31 -1.39
N LYS A 51 -20.93 -4.37 -0.17
CA LYS A 51 -21.26 -3.20 0.64
C LYS A 51 -20.02 -2.62 1.30
N LEU A 52 -19.63 -1.41 0.91
CA LEU A 52 -18.39 -0.79 1.36
C LEU A 52 -18.48 -0.29 2.82
N PRO A 53 -17.36 -0.26 3.55
CA PRO A 53 -17.33 0.36 4.87
C PRO A 53 -17.73 1.85 4.80
N PRO A 54 -18.45 2.38 5.80
CA PRO A 54 -18.90 3.77 5.79
C PRO A 54 -17.74 4.79 5.78
N ASN A 55 -16.57 4.38 6.25
CA ASN A 55 -15.35 5.18 6.31
C ASN A 55 -14.31 4.79 5.22
N HIS A 56 -14.75 4.27 4.07
CA HIS A 56 -13.84 3.97 2.96
C HIS A 56 -13.19 5.25 2.40
N ARG A 57 -11.95 5.14 1.91
CA ARG A 57 -11.13 6.30 1.49
C ARG A 57 -11.45 6.83 0.09
N LEU A 58 -12.14 6.04 -0.73
CA LEU A 58 -12.32 6.27 -2.17
C LEU A 58 -13.73 6.77 -2.49
N SER A 59 -13.94 8.09 -2.52
CA SER A 59 -15.26 8.72 -2.74
C SER A 59 -15.96 8.35 -4.05
N TRP A 60 -15.23 7.83 -5.03
CA TRP A 60 -15.74 7.42 -6.34
C TRP A 60 -16.12 5.93 -6.41
N ARG A 61 -15.86 5.14 -5.35
CA ARG A 61 -16.36 3.77 -5.22
C ARG A 61 -17.68 3.77 -4.45
N GLY A 62 -18.58 2.88 -4.81
CA GLY A 62 -19.86 2.67 -4.12
C GLY A 62 -20.18 1.19 -3.92
N ASP A 63 -21.27 0.93 -3.21
CA ASP A 63 -21.81 -0.42 -3.02
C ASP A 63 -22.10 -1.09 -4.38
N SER A 64 -21.71 -2.35 -4.53
CA SER A 64 -21.80 -3.07 -5.80
C SER A 64 -22.01 -4.58 -5.59
N ALA A 65 -22.54 -5.27 -6.61
CA ALA A 65 -22.74 -6.72 -6.64
C ALA A 65 -23.44 -7.31 -5.39
N LEU A 66 -24.46 -6.61 -4.91
CA LEU A 66 -25.19 -6.94 -3.67
C LEU A 66 -26.09 -8.18 -3.80
N GLU A 67 -26.24 -8.73 -5.00
CA GLU A 67 -27.01 -9.96 -5.25
C GLU A 67 -26.12 -11.19 -5.49
N ASP A 68 -24.80 -11.07 -5.32
CA ASP A 68 -23.87 -12.17 -5.57
C ASP A 68 -24.22 -13.40 -4.70
N GLY A 69 -24.40 -14.54 -5.36
CA GLY A 69 -24.75 -15.82 -4.74
C GLY A 69 -26.25 -16.13 -4.67
N LYS A 70 -27.13 -15.18 -5.00
CA LYS A 70 -28.60 -15.34 -4.96
C LYS A 70 -29.11 -16.55 -5.75
N LEU A 71 -28.57 -16.79 -6.96
CA LEU A 71 -28.93 -17.94 -7.80
C LEU A 71 -28.59 -19.30 -7.16
N ALA A 72 -27.59 -19.33 -6.28
CA ALA A 72 -27.17 -20.53 -5.56
C ALA A 72 -27.68 -20.56 -4.11
N ASN A 73 -28.58 -19.64 -3.74
CA ASN A 73 -29.12 -19.48 -2.39
C ASN A 73 -28.04 -19.40 -1.30
N VAL A 74 -27.01 -18.59 -1.55
CA VAL A 74 -25.91 -18.28 -0.63
C VAL A 74 -25.59 -16.79 -0.68
N ASP A 75 -25.01 -16.25 0.39
CA ASP A 75 -24.42 -14.90 0.37
C ASP A 75 -22.99 -15.01 -0.13
N LEU A 76 -22.71 -14.45 -1.31
CA LEU A 76 -21.35 -14.31 -1.86
C LEU A 76 -20.97 -12.83 -2.07
N VAL A 77 -21.65 -11.90 -1.40
CA VAL A 77 -21.33 -10.46 -1.44
C VAL A 77 -19.99 -10.21 -0.75
N GLY A 78 -19.13 -9.38 -1.33
CA GLY A 78 -17.79 -9.10 -0.81
C GLY A 78 -16.67 -9.53 -1.77
N GLY A 79 -15.44 -9.56 -1.24
CA GLY A 79 -14.25 -9.97 -1.99
C GLY A 79 -13.73 -8.86 -2.90
N TYR A 80 -12.87 -9.23 -3.83
CA TYR A 80 -12.20 -8.31 -4.75
C TYR A 80 -12.57 -8.64 -6.20
N TYR A 81 -12.80 -7.61 -7.01
CA TYR A 81 -12.73 -7.76 -8.46
C TYR A 81 -11.28 -8.03 -8.88
N ASP A 82 -11.10 -8.92 -9.85
CA ASP A 82 -9.78 -9.45 -10.18
C ASP A 82 -8.85 -8.41 -10.84
N ALA A 83 -9.36 -7.73 -11.87
CA ALA A 83 -8.58 -6.79 -12.66
C ALA A 83 -9.39 -5.54 -13.03
N GLY A 84 -9.46 -5.20 -14.32
CA GLY A 84 -10.28 -4.08 -14.83
C GLY A 84 -11.74 -4.45 -15.08
N ASP A 85 -12.13 -5.68 -14.77
CA ASP A 85 -13.49 -6.21 -14.90
C ASP A 85 -14.18 -6.29 -13.52
N ASN A 86 -15.33 -6.96 -13.48
CA ASN A 86 -16.12 -7.13 -12.26
C ASN A 86 -16.32 -8.61 -11.89
N VAL A 87 -15.48 -9.52 -12.42
CA VAL A 87 -15.51 -10.93 -12.02
C VAL A 87 -14.64 -11.14 -10.79
N LYS A 88 -15.07 -12.07 -9.93
CA LYS A 88 -14.33 -12.48 -8.73
C LYS A 88 -13.70 -13.85 -8.98
N TYR A 89 -12.51 -13.86 -9.58
CA TYR A 89 -11.76 -15.10 -9.77
C TYR A 89 -11.14 -15.54 -8.43
N GLY A 90 -11.62 -16.66 -7.89
CA GLY A 90 -11.25 -17.13 -6.55
C GLY A 90 -9.76 -17.45 -6.38
N LEU A 91 -9.12 -18.01 -7.41
CA LEU A 91 -7.70 -18.39 -7.37
C LEU A 91 -6.76 -17.16 -7.23
N PRO A 92 -6.77 -16.17 -8.14
CA PRO A 92 -5.92 -14.99 -8.01
C PRO A 92 -6.26 -14.15 -6.77
N MET A 93 -7.53 -14.11 -6.35
CA MET A 93 -7.90 -13.49 -5.07
C MET A 93 -7.24 -14.20 -3.88
N ALA A 94 -7.30 -15.54 -3.84
CA ALA A 94 -6.69 -16.33 -2.77
C ALA A 94 -5.17 -16.16 -2.71
N PHE A 95 -4.53 -16.13 -3.88
CA PHE A 95 -3.10 -15.82 -4.00
C PHE A 95 -2.76 -14.43 -3.44
N THR A 96 -3.55 -13.41 -3.79
CA THR A 96 -3.37 -12.03 -3.31
C THR A 96 -3.50 -11.95 -1.78
N VAL A 97 -4.55 -12.52 -1.20
CA VAL A 97 -4.79 -12.52 0.25
C VAL A 97 -3.70 -13.30 1.01
N THR A 98 -3.22 -14.41 0.43
CA THR A 98 -2.10 -15.17 0.99
C THR A 98 -0.82 -14.35 1.00
N THR A 99 -0.53 -13.64 -0.09
CA THR A 99 0.65 -12.78 -0.21
C THR A 99 0.59 -11.60 0.77
N LEU A 100 -0.57 -10.96 0.93
CA LEU A 100 -0.78 -9.92 1.94
C LEU A 100 -0.56 -10.46 3.37
N SER A 101 -1.07 -11.66 3.65
CA SER A 101 -0.91 -12.32 4.95
C SER A 101 0.56 -12.64 5.22
N TRP A 102 1.27 -13.14 4.21
CA TRP A 102 2.70 -13.40 4.29
C TRP A 102 3.48 -12.10 4.57
N ALA A 103 3.17 -11.01 3.86
CA ALA A 103 3.78 -9.70 4.10
C ALA A 103 3.50 -9.16 5.51
N ALA A 104 2.26 -9.32 6.01
CA ALA A 104 1.89 -8.89 7.36
C ALA A 104 2.67 -9.62 8.47
N ILE A 105 3.05 -10.88 8.24
CA ILE A 105 3.86 -11.68 9.17
C ILE A 105 5.32 -11.22 9.13
N PHE A 106 5.93 -11.15 7.94
CA PHE A 106 7.37 -10.92 7.81
C PHE A 106 7.79 -9.47 7.97
N TYR A 107 6.93 -8.53 7.55
CA TYR A 107 7.22 -7.10 7.55
C TYR A 107 6.38 -6.33 8.57
N HIS A 108 5.99 -6.99 9.67
CA HIS A 108 5.10 -6.44 10.67
C HIS A 108 5.57 -5.07 11.18
N ARG A 109 6.86 -4.96 11.53
CA ARG A 109 7.46 -3.74 12.09
C ARG A 109 7.50 -2.63 11.05
N GLU A 110 7.86 -2.95 9.81
CA GLU A 110 7.97 -2.01 8.70
C GLU A 110 6.59 -1.44 8.34
N LEU A 111 5.57 -2.31 8.28
CA LEU A 111 4.17 -1.91 8.08
C LEU A 111 3.67 -1.04 9.24
N GLN A 112 4.07 -1.34 10.47
CA GLN A 112 3.73 -0.54 11.64
C GLN A 112 4.36 0.86 11.58
N VAL A 113 5.66 0.94 11.29
CA VAL A 113 6.40 2.21 11.13
C VAL A 113 5.87 3.03 9.95
N ALA A 114 5.47 2.38 8.86
CA ALA A 114 4.82 3.03 7.73
C ALA A 114 3.40 3.53 8.07
N GLY A 115 2.77 3.03 9.14
CA GLY A 115 1.38 3.34 9.49
C GLY A 115 0.34 2.54 8.69
N GLU A 116 0.76 1.51 7.95
CA GLU A 116 -0.07 0.74 7.01
C GLU A 116 -0.52 -0.62 7.56
N LEU A 117 -0.02 -1.04 8.72
CA LEU A 117 -0.35 -2.34 9.32
C LEU A 117 -1.87 -2.59 9.41
N ARG A 118 -2.64 -1.59 9.85
CA ARG A 118 -4.11 -1.70 9.95
C ARG A 118 -4.79 -1.81 8.58
N ASN A 119 -4.27 -1.13 7.57
CA ASN A 119 -4.82 -1.19 6.21
C ASN A 119 -4.55 -2.55 5.56
N VAL A 120 -3.35 -3.12 5.76
CA VAL A 120 -3.04 -4.51 5.36
C VAL A 120 -3.96 -5.50 6.05
N GLN A 121 -4.13 -5.40 7.38
CA GLN A 121 -5.04 -6.27 8.12
C GLN A 121 -6.49 -6.14 7.64
N ALA A 122 -6.96 -4.93 7.34
CA ALA A 122 -8.28 -4.70 6.77
C ALA A 122 -8.43 -5.31 5.36
N ALA A 123 -7.37 -5.29 4.55
CA ALA A 123 -7.37 -5.92 3.23
C ALA A 123 -7.43 -7.45 3.33
N ILE A 124 -6.60 -8.05 4.20
CA ILE A 124 -6.64 -9.49 4.48
C ILE A 124 -8.05 -9.88 4.95
N LYS A 125 -8.59 -9.18 5.94
CA LYS A 125 -9.91 -9.47 6.50
C LYS A 125 -11.00 -9.42 5.42
N TRP A 126 -10.98 -8.42 4.55
CA TRP A 126 -11.96 -8.29 3.47
C TRP A 126 -11.98 -9.51 2.55
N GLY A 127 -10.81 -10.00 2.16
CA GLY A 127 -10.69 -11.21 1.34
C GLY A 127 -11.07 -12.48 2.09
N THR A 128 -10.63 -12.64 3.34
CA THR A 128 -10.94 -13.84 4.13
C THR A 128 -12.41 -13.93 4.53
N ASP A 129 -13.07 -12.81 4.81
CA ASP A 129 -14.51 -12.78 5.07
C ASP A 129 -15.28 -13.33 3.86
N TYR A 130 -14.85 -12.98 2.63
CA TYR A 130 -15.41 -13.55 1.41
C TYR A 130 -15.12 -15.05 1.26
N PHE A 131 -13.91 -15.53 1.60
CA PHE A 131 -13.62 -16.97 1.55
C PHE A 131 -14.43 -17.79 2.55
N LEU A 132 -14.73 -17.25 3.74
CA LEU A 132 -15.64 -17.89 4.69
C LEU A 132 -17.05 -18.06 4.11
N LYS A 133 -17.53 -17.04 3.37
CA LYS A 133 -18.80 -17.13 2.64
C LYS A 133 -18.75 -18.16 1.50
N ALA A 134 -17.68 -18.12 0.71
CA ALA A 134 -17.45 -19.02 -0.42
C ALA A 134 -17.27 -20.49 0.00
N SER A 135 -16.91 -20.75 1.27
CA SER A 135 -16.78 -22.09 1.85
C SER A 135 -17.91 -22.44 2.84
N SER A 136 -19.01 -21.68 2.85
CA SER A 136 -20.12 -21.84 3.81
C SER A 136 -20.88 -23.17 3.72
N LYS A 137 -20.64 -23.97 2.67
CA LYS A 137 -21.27 -25.28 2.46
C LYS A 137 -20.21 -26.38 2.54
N LYS A 138 -20.48 -27.43 3.32
CA LYS A 138 -19.60 -28.59 3.45
C LYS A 138 -19.27 -29.20 2.08
N ASN A 139 -18.00 -29.53 1.85
CA ASN A 139 -17.48 -30.12 0.61
C ASN A 139 -17.79 -29.30 -0.65
N ARG A 140 -17.98 -27.98 -0.52
CA ARG A 140 -18.23 -27.08 -1.65
C ARG A 140 -17.43 -25.80 -1.45
N LEU A 141 -16.83 -25.33 -2.54
CA LEU A 141 -16.15 -24.05 -2.60
C LEU A 141 -16.65 -23.31 -3.85
N TYR A 142 -17.17 -22.11 -3.65
CA TYR A 142 -17.48 -21.20 -4.75
C TYR A 142 -16.20 -20.49 -5.18
N VAL A 143 -15.85 -20.58 -6.46
CA VAL A 143 -14.58 -20.07 -7.01
C VAL A 143 -14.76 -18.97 -8.07
N GLN A 144 -16.01 -18.70 -8.47
CA GLN A 144 -16.42 -17.64 -9.39
C GLN A 144 -17.91 -17.34 -9.18
#